data_AF-A0A0R1UBR7-F1
#
_entry.id   AF-A0A0R1UBR7-F1
#
_cell.length_a   1.000
_cell.length_b   1.000
_cell.length_c   1.000
_cell.angle_alpha   90.00
_cell.angle_beta   90.00
_cell.angle_gamma   90.00
#
_symmetry.space_group_name_H-M   'P 1'
#
loop_
_entity.id
_entity.type
_entity.pdbx_description
1 polymer ?
#
loop_
_entity_poly.entity_id
_entity_poly.type
_entity_poly.pdbx_seq_one_letter_code
_entity_poly.pdbx_strand_id
1 'polypeptide(L)'
;MLIRQELYKLFHKTGTWVAMVIMVLMQIGFAVATLKLPDLFSATSLVNEQFVGGELIVFFAIAMTASIIAMEFQYGTIKQLLYRRYYRSQVFVSKIITLLIGLVLMEVLSNAVTWALKFGLFPKVALDAKMTGGRTLIEYYAQSLGADMLTTILLMSLVLLLATLFKSNAAAIVTGIIGYFVASLTGSFLMLLIAQHEWVKWNPFTMLMLSAQVQSPNFAKMTMLSTPVMIYCSLGYTVVLGLIAYLSFRRRSV
;
A
#
# COMPACT_ATOMS: atom_id res chain seq x y z
N MET A 1 15.55 9.36 -18.60
CA MET A 1 14.59 10.08 -19.47
C MET A 1 13.16 9.56 -19.31
N LEU A 2 12.91 8.24 -19.39
CA LEU A 2 11.56 7.64 -19.25
C LEU A 2 10.91 7.88 -17.87
N ILE A 3 11.64 7.70 -16.77
CA ILE A 3 11.11 7.92 -15.40
C ILE A 3 10.61 9.36 -15.24
N ARG A 4 11.34 10.34 -15.77
CA ARG A 4 10.93 11.75 -15.72
C ARG A 4 9.64 12.01 -16.49
N GLN A 5 9.42 11.31 -17.61
CA GLN A 5 8.17 11.41 -18.39
C GLN A 5 6.99 10.78 -17.64
N GLU A 6 7.19 9.59 -17.06
CA GLU A 6 6.14 8.91 -16.29
C GLU A 6 5.79 9.68 -14.99
N LEU A 7 6.78 10.24 -14.29
CA LEU A 7 6.55 11.15 -13.17
C LEU A 7 5.80 12.41 -13.61
N TYR A 8 6.19 13.03 -14.74
CA TYR A 8 5.48 14.19 -15.26
C TYR A 8 4.00 13.87 -15.50
N LYS A 9 3.69 12.73 -16.14
CA LYS A 9 2.31 12.27 -16.33
C LYS A 9 1.57 12.08 -15.01
N LEU A 10 2.22 11.48 -14.02
CA LEU A 10 1.63 11.25 -12.70
C LEU A 10 1.26 12.56 -12.01
N PHE A 11 2.18 13.53 -11.98
CA PHE A 11 1.98 14.81 -11.30
C PHE A 11 1.02 15.75 -12.05
N HIS A 12 0.84 15.61 -13.36
CA HIS A 12 -0.10 16.43 -14.13
C HIS A 12 -1.49 15.79 -14.23
N LYS A 13 -1.66 14.57 -13.71
CA LYS A 13 -2.97 13.92 -13.63
C LYS A 13 -3.75 14.55 -12.48
N THR A 14 -4.91 15.13 -12.79
CA THR A 14 -5.83 15.73 -11.81
C THR A 14 -6.17 14.77 -10.67
N GLY A 15 -6.34 13.48 -10.97
CA GLY A 15 -6.61 12.45 -9.98
C GLY A 15 -5.55 12.32 -8.88
N THR A 16 -4.26 12.56 -9.16
CA THR A 16 -3.19 12.48 -8.15
C THR A 16 -3.30 13.63 -7.15
N TRP A 17 -3.61 14.83 -7.62
CA TRP A 17 -3.84 16.00 -6.76
C TRP A 17 -5.11 15.87 -5.96
N VAL A 18 -6.19 15.40 -6.57
CA VAL A 18 -7.46 15.13 -5.88
C VAL A 18 -7.23 14.09 -4.77
N ALA A 19 -6.48 13.02 -5.03
CA ALA A 19 -6.13 12.02 -4.02
C ALA A 19 -5.36 12.64 -2.83
N MET A 20 -4.32 13.43 -3.11
CA MET A 20 -3.56 14.14 -2.06
C MET A 20 -4.44 15.06 -1.22
N VAL A 21 -5.28 15.87 -1.87
CA VAL A 21 -6.17 16.80 -1.16
C VAL A 21 -7.20 16.05 -0.30
N ILE A 22 -7.83 15.01 -0.84
CA ILE A 22 -8.79 14.18 -0.09
C ILE A 22 -8.11 13.53 1.12
N MET A 23 -6.88 13.02 0.96
CA MET A 23 -6.11 12.44 2.06
C MET A 23 -5.90 13.43 3.19
N VAL A 24 -5.40 14.63 2.87
CA VAL A 24 -5.13 15.68 3.86
C VAL A 24 -6.42 16.14 4.54
N LEU A 25 -7.51 16.32 3.78
CA LEU A 25 -8.80 16.71 4.33
C LEU A 25 -9.36 15.63 5.29
N MET A 26 -9.22 14.35 4.95
CA MET A 26 -9.63 13.26 5.82
C MET A 26 -8.80 13.23 7.11
N GLN A 27 -7.48 13.38 7.03
CA GLN A 27 -6.62 13.44 8.22
C GLN A 27 -7.01 14.59 9.17
N ILE A 28 -7.25 15.78 8.62
CA ILE A 28 -7.73 16.93 9.39
C ILE A 28 -9.12 16.63 9.97
N GLY A 29 -10.01 16.00 9.20
CA GLY A 29 -11.34 15.60 9.63
C GLY A 29 -11.31 14.67 10.85
N PHE A 30 -10.49 13.61 10.80
CA PHE A 30 -10.31 12.68 11.91
C PHE A 30 -9.62 13.33 13.11
N ALA A 31 -8.65 14.21 12.90
CA ALA A 31 -8.06 15.01 13.97
C ALA A 31 -9.12 15.89 14.68
N VAL A 32 -9.97 16.59 13.93
CA VAL A 32 -11.05 17.40 14.52
C VAL A 32 -12.10 16.53 15.21
N ALA A 33 -12.45 15.38 14.64
CA ALA A 33 -13.39 14.43 15.24
C ALA A 33 -12.87 13.94 16.61
N THR A 34 -11.58 13.67 16.72
CA THR A 34 -10.92 13.24 17.97
C THR A 34 -11.03 14.31 19.07
N LEU A 35 -10.93 15.60 18.71
CA LEU A 35 -11.11 16.69 19.68
C LEU A 35 -12.55 16.79 20.19
N LYS A 36 -13.54 16.46 19.36
CA LYS A 36 -14.96 16.55 19.69
C LYS A 36 -15.51 15.29 20.35
N LEU A 37 -14.92 14.14 20.08
CA LEU A 37 -15.38 12.82 20.50
C LEU A 37 -14.23 12.01 21.13
N PRO A 38 -13.65 12.48 22.24
CA PRO A 38 -12.50 11.83 22.88
C PRO A 38 -12.81 10.43 23.43
N ASP A 39 -14.08 10.14 23.73
CA ASP A 39 -14.52 8.82 24.22
C ASP A 39 -14.58 7.76 23.11
N LEU A 40 -14.71 8.18 21.85
CA LEU A 40 -14.77 7.28 20.69
C LEU A 40 -13.40 7.10 20.03
N PHE A 41 -12.58 8.14 20.04
CA PHE A 41 -11.31 8.17 19.33
C PHE A 41 -10.18 8.50 20.28
N SER A 42 -9.27 7.54 20.48
CA SER A 42 -8.06 7.81 21.24
C SER A 42 -7.04 8.54 20.35
N ALA A 43 -6.60 9.71 20.79
CA ALA A 43 -5.62 10.51 20.06
C ALA A 43 -4.30 9.75 19.83
N THR A 44 -3.89 8.92 20.80
CA THR A 44 -2.65 8.14 20.69
C THR A 44 -2.73 7.08 19.59
N SER A 45 -3.87 6.40 19.42
CA SER A 45 -4.05 5.42 18.33
C SER A 45 -4.18 6.11 16.98
N LEU A 46 -4.93 7.21 16.87
CA LEU A 46 -5.06 7.90 15.59
C LEU A 46 -3.77 8.56 15.11
N VAL A 47 -2.94 9.08 16.02
CA VAL A 47 -1.58 9.53 15.65
C VAL A 47 -0.77 8.36 15.07
N ASN A 48 -0.95 7.17 15.61
CA ASN A 48 -0.26 5.95 15.17
C ASN A 48 -0.73 5.52 13.76
N GLU A 49 -2.02 5.57 13.52
CA GLU A 49 -2.69 5.23 12.26
C GLU A 49 -2.67 6.41 11.24
N GLN A 50 -1.79 7.40 11.43
CA GLN A 50 -1.68 8.56 10.55
C GLN A 50 -3.01 9.32 10.31
N PHE A 51 -3.91 9.35 11.30
CA PHE A 51 -5.28 9.87 11.18
C PHE A 51 -6.03 9.29 9.97
N VAL A 52 -5.94 7.98 9.76
CA VAL A 52 -6.54 7.24 8.62
C VAL A 52 -5.81 7.51 7.28
N GLY A 53 -4.64 8.15 7.33
CA GLY A 53 -3.81 8.40 6.17
C GLY A 53 -3.28 7.11 5.54
N GLY A 54 -2.85 6.16 6.36
CA GLY A 54 -2.28 4.90 5.91
C GLY A 54 -3.23 4.10 5.02
N GLU A 55 -4.49 3.94 5.42
CA GLU A 55 -5.49 3.21 4.62
C GLU A 55 -5.80 3.93 3.29
N LEU A 56 -5.82 5.26 3.30
CA LEU A 56 -6.03 6.05 2.08
C LEU A 56 -4.87 5.90 1.10
N ILE A 57 -3.63 5.85 1.59
CA ILE A 57 -2.46 5.58 0.76
C ILE A 57 -2.59 4.23 0.08
N VAL A 58 -3.05 3.19 0.79
CA VAL A 58 -3.29 1.86 0.20
C VAL A 58 -4.28 1.95 -0.96
N PHE A 59 -5.43 2.61 -0.76
CA PHE A 59 -6.42 2.78 -1.84
C PHE A 59 -5.86 3.54 -3.05
N PHE A 60 -5.13 4.63 -2.82
CA PHE A 60 -4.52 5.39 -3.89
C PHE A 60 -3.41 4.62 -4.61
N ALA A 61 -2.61 3.83 -3.88
CA ALA A 61 -1.58 2.97 -4.45
C ALA A 61 -2.18 1.92 -5.39
N ILE A 62 -3.30 1.28 -5.01
CA ILE A 62 -4.05 0.35 -5.86
C ILE A 62 -4.53 1.07 -7.13
N ALA A 63 -5.21 2.22 -6.97
CA ALA A 63 -5.78 2.97 -8.08
C ALA A 63 -4.71 3.49 -9.06
N MET A 64 -3.59 3.95 -8.54
CA MET A 64 -2.43 4.42 -9.31
C MET A 64 -1.79 3.26 -10.08
N THR A 65 -1.58 2.11 -9.43
CA THR A 65 -0.99 0.90 -10.04
C THR A 65 -1.87 0.35 -11.17
N ALA A 66 -3.17 0.25 -10.95
CA ALA A 66 -4.08 -0.21 -11.99
C ALA A 66 -4.16 0.79 -13.16
N SER A 67 -4.19 2.09 -12.88
CA SER A 67 -4.23 3.14 -13.90
C SER A 67 -2.97 3.16 -14.79
N ILE A 68 -1.76 3.05 -14.22
CA ILE A 68 -0.51 3.22 -14.99
C ILE A 68 -0.29 2.12 -16.03
N ILE A 69 -0.80 0.91 -15.76
CA ILE A 69 -0.80 -0.20 -16.69
C ILE A 69 -1.94 -0.09 -17.69
N ALA A 70 -3.14 0.23 -17.23
CA ALA A 70 -4.30 0.22 -18.10
C ALA A 70 -4.29 1.34 -19.15
N MET A 71 -3.77 2.52 -18.82
CA MET A 71 -3.60 3.62 -19.78
C MET A 71 -2.70 3.22 -20.96
N GLU A 72 -1.71 2.36 -20.74
CA GLU A 72 -0.83 1.89 -21.81
C GLU A 72 -1.53 0.97 -22.80
N PHE A 73 -2.44 0.12 -22.30
CA PHE A 73 -3.24 -0.75 -23.15
C PHE A 73 -4.35 0.03 -23.86
N GLN A 74 -4.97 1.01 -23.17
CA GLN A 74 -6.07 1.80 -23.71
C GLN A 74 -5.63 2.75 -24.82
N TYR A 75 -4.51 3.46 -24.63
CA TYR A 75 -4.02 4.45 -25.59
C TYR A 75 -2.99 3.89 -26.57
N GLY A 76 -2.64 2.61 -26.48
CA GLY A 76 -1.66 1.97 -27.36
C GLY A 76 -0.26 2.61 -27.30
N THR A 77 0.06 3.37 -26.25
CA THR A 77 1.31 4.14 -26.11
C THR A 77 2.55 3.26 -26.07
N ILE A 78 2.39 1.97 -25.76
CA ILE A 78 3.45 0.95 -25.87
C ILE A 78 4.02 0.92 -27.29
N LYS A 79 3.18 1.00 -28.34
CA LYS A 79 3.63 0.95 -29.74
C LYS A 79 4.44 2.20 -30.12
N GLN A 80 4.00 3.37 -29.65
CA GLN A 80 4.69 4.65 -29.91
C GLN A 80 6.05 4.74 -29.19
N LEU A 81 6.16 4.21 -27.97
CA LEU A 81 7.41 4.18 -27.20
C LEU A 81 8.42 3.18 -27.77
N LEU A 82 7.95 2.02 -28.27
CA LEU A 82 8.80 1.03 -28.92
C LEU A 82 9.39 1.54 -30.24
N TYR A 83 8.65 2.36 -30.99
CA TYR A 83 9.14 3.00 -32.22
C TYR A 83 10.32 3.96 -31.96
N ARG A 84 10.43 4.51 -30.74
CA ARG A 84 11.55 5.38 -30.31
C ARG A 84 12.78 4.63 -29.77
N ARG A 85 12.93 3.32 -30.04
CA ARG A 85 14.04 2.43 -29.60
C ARG A 85 14.12 2.11 -28.09
N TYR A 86 13.05 2.25 -27.32
CA TYR A 86 13.05 1.81 -25.92
C TYR A 86 12.74 0.31 -25.78
N TYR A 87 13.44 -0.39 -24.89
CA TYR A 87 13.16 -1.81 -24.61
C TYR A 87 11.92 -1.98 -23.72
N ARG A 88 11.14 -3.05 -23.94
CA ARG A 88 9.94 -3.36 -23.12
C ARG A 88 10.25 -3.48 -21.62
N SER A 89 11.43 -3.99 -21.27
CA SER A 89 11.92 -4.05 -19.89
C SER A 89 12.14 -2.67 -19.28
N GLN A 90 12.76 -1.74 -20.03
CA GLN A 90 13.01 -0.38 -19.56
C GLN A 90 11.71 0.38 -19.31
N VAL A 91 10.70 0.20 -20.16
CA VAL A 91 9.37 0.79 -19.96
C VAL A 91 8.71 0.25 -18.70
N PHE A 92 8.70 -1.07 -18.51
CA PHE A 92 8.10 -1.70 -17.33
C PHE A 92 8.79 -1.30 -16.02
N VAL A 93 10.12 -1.33 -15.98
CA VAL A 93 10.91 -0.92 -14.81
C VAL A 93 10.70 0.56 -14.50
N SER A 94 10.62 1.43 -15.51
CA SER A 94 10.36 2.85 -15.29
C SER A 94 9.00 3.11 -14.62
N LYS A 95 7.99 2.27 -14.90
CA LYS A 95 6.67 2.35 -14.27
C LYS A 95 6.70 1.90 -12.82
N ILE A 96 7.38 0.79 -12.53
CA ILE A 96 7.57 0.35 -11.15
C ILE A 96 8.27 1.44 -10.34
N ILE A 97 9.34 2.04 -10.87
CA ILE A 97 10.04 3.13 -10.18
C ILE A 97 9.12 4.33 -9.98
N THR A 98 8.32 4.70 -10.98
CA THR A 98 7.34 5.81 -10.87
C THR A 98 6.28 5.51 -9.80
N LEU A 99 5.80 4.26 -9.73
CA LEU A 99 4.87 3.80 -8.70
C LEU A 99 5.46 3.89 -7.30
N LEU A 100 6.70 3.41 -7.12
CA LEU A 100 7.41 3.49 -5.84
C LEU A 100 7.67 4.94 -5.41
N ILE A 101 8.09 5.81 -6.34
CA ILE A 101 8.27 7.24 -6.05
C ILE A 101 6.94 7.89 -5.64
N GLY A 102 5.85 7.60 -6.36
CA GLY A 102 4.51 8.11 -6.02
C GLY A 102 4.04 7.65 -4.63
N LEU A 103 4.27 6.37 -4.28
CA LEU A 103 3.97 5.83 -2.95
C LEU A 103 4.76 6.58 -1.87
N VAL A 104 6.09 6.71 -2.03
CA VAL A 104 6.95 7.41 -1.07
C VAL A 104 6.53 8.87 -0.89
N LEU A 105 6.13 9.56 -1.96
CA LEU A 105 5.66 10.94 -1.87
C LEU A 105 4.35 11.08 -1.07
N MET A 106 3.39 10.17 -1.30
CA MET A 106 2.14 10.13 -0.53
C MET A 106 2.41 9.83 0.95
N GLU A 107 3.32 8.90 1.23
CA GLU A 107 3.76 8.55 2.56
C GLU A 107 4.41 9.75 3.26
N VAL A 108 5.36 10.42 2.62
CA VAL A 108 6.01 11.63 3.17
C VAL A 108 5.00 12.73 3.45
N LEU A 109 4.03 12.95 2.55
CA LEU A 109 2.98 13.95 2.74
C LEU A 109 2.07 13.59 3.93
N SER A 110 1.59 12.35 4.00
CA SER A 110 0.75 11.85 5.09
C SER A 110 1.44 11.98 6.45
N ASN A 111 2.72 11.61 6.51
CA ASN A 111 3.52 11.72 7.72
C ASN A 111 3.74 13.19 8.10
N ALA A 112 4.05 14.07 7.15
CA ALA A 112 4.20 15.50 7.42
C ALA A 112 2.92 16.12 8.04
N VAL A 113 1.75 15.76 7.50
CA VAL A 113 0.45 16.22 8.03
C VAL A 113 0.17 15.60 9.40
N THR A 114 0.43 14.30 9.58
CA THR A 114 0.25 13.61 10.86
C THR A 114 1.07 14.26 11.96
N TRP A 115 2.35 14.55 11.70
CA TRP A 115 3.22 15.21 12.67
C TRP A 115 2.80 16.65 12.92
N ALA A 116 2.39 17.40 11.89
CA ALA A 116 1.85 18.76 12.06
C ALA A 116 0.59 18.77 12.94
N LEU A 117 -0.34 17.83 12.73
CA LEU A 117 -1.55 17.69 13.53
C LEU A 117 -1.24 17.23 14.96
N LYS A 118 -0.32 16.29 15.13
CA LYS A 118 0.14 15.84 16.45
C LYS A 118 0.69 16.99 17.26
N PHE A 119 1.64 17.76 16.72
CA PHE A 119 2.27 18.86 17.45
C PHE A 119 1.33 20.07 17.63
N GLY A 120 0.44 20.34 16.66
CA GLY A 120 -0.48 21.46 16.72
C GLY A 120 -1.72 21.22 17.61
N LEU A 121 -2.39 20.08 17.46
CA LEU A 121 -3.69 19.80 18.10
C LEU A 121 -3.61 18.82 19.27
N PHE A 122 -2.59 17.96 19.30
CA PHE A 122 -2.44 16.91 20.31
C PHE A 122 -1.10 16.93 21.04
N PRO A 123 -0.66 18.08 21.60
CA PRO A 123 0.64 18.19 22.28
C PRO A 123 0.75 17.29 23.51
N LYS A 124 -0.40 16.92 24.12
CA LYS A 124 -0.48 16.04 25.29
C LYS A 124 -0.18 14.57 24.99
N VAL A 125 -0.12 14.17 23.71
CA VAL A 125 0.25 12.80 23.33
C VAL A 125 1.76 12.63 23.54
N ALA A 126 2.10 11.94 24.63
CA ALA A 126 3.49 11.67 24.99
C ALA A 126 4.11 10.68 24.00
N LEU A 127 5.30 11.02 23.50
CA LEU A 127 6.04 10.17 22.56
C LEU A 127 6.62 8.92 23.24
N ASP A 128 6.85 9.00 24.54
CA ASP A 128 7.33 7.89 25.36
C ASP A 128 6.20 7.08 26.00
N ALA A 129 4.94 7.40 25.65
CA ALA A 129 3.80 6.61 26.10
C ALA A 129 3.98 5.16 25.65
N LYS A 130 3.86 4.23 26.60
CA LYS A 130 3.93 2.80 26.30
C LYS A 130 2.65 2.38 25.58
N MET A 131 2.81 1.90 24.36
CA MET A 131 1.74 1.29 23.57
C MET A 131 1.72 -0.23 23.80
N THR A 132 0.75 -0.91 23.17
CA THR A 132 0.58 -2.37 23.20
C THR A 132 1.93 -3.08 22.97
N GLY A 133 2.29 -3.98 23.88
CA GLY A 133 3.57 -4.69 23.82
C GLY A 133 4.77 -3.97 24.47
N GLY A 134 4.54 -2.86 25.20
CA GLY A 134 5.56 -2.19 26.01
C GLY A 134 6.53 -1.30 25.24
N ARG A 135 6.30 -1.13 23.92
CA ARG A 135 7.07 -0.26 23.02
C ARG A 135 6.67 1.20 23.20
N THR A 136 7.60 2.12 22.99
CA THR A 136 7.28 3.56 22.95
C THR A 136 6.44 3.89 21.71
N LEU A 137 5.71 5.01 21.73
CA LEU A 137 4.89 5.44 20.61
C LEU A 137 5.73 5.63 19.33
N ILE A 138 6.93 6.19 19.46
CA ILE A 138 7.84 6.40 18.32
C ILE A 138 8.30 5.05 17.74
N GLU A 139 8.73 4.12 18.57
CA GLU A 139 9.17 2.80 18.12
C GLU A 139 8.05 2.04 17.42
N TYR A 140 6.85 2.08 18.00
CA TYR A 140 5.68 1.45 17.41
C TYR A 140 5.36 2.11 16.06
N TYR A 141 5.31 3.44 15.99
CA TYR A 141 5.00 4.17 14.76
C TYR A 141 6.01 3.90 13.64
N ALA A 142 7.30 3.85 13.96
CA ALA A 142 8.33 3.51 12.97
C ALA A 142 8.19 2.07 12.46
N GLN A 143 7.83 1.13 13.34
CA GLN A 143 7.59 -0.26 12.96
C GLN A 143 6.32 -0.43 12.14
N SER A 144 5.22 0.24 12.50
CA SER A 144 3.97 0.21 11.74
C SER A 144 4.17 0.78 10.34
N LEU A 145 4.79 1.95 10.22
CA LEU A 145 5.11 2.57 8.92
C LEU A 145 5.92 1.65 8.00
N GLY A 146 6.96 0.99 8.53
CA GLY A 146 7.74 0.03 7.76
C GLY A 146 6.92 -1.18 7.31
N ALA A 147 6.07 -1.71 8.20
CA ALA A 147 5.22 -2.86 7.92
C ALA A 147 4.11 -2.52 6.90
N ASP A 148 3.48 -1.36 7.04
CA ASP A 148 2.45 -0.86 6.13
C ASP A 148 3.02 -0.59 4.75
N MET A 149 4.22 -0.01 4.65
CA MET A 149 4.89 0.21 3.38
C MET A 149 5.21 -1.11 2.67
N LEU A 150 5.74 -2.11 3.38
CA LEU A 150 6.01 -3.44 2.81
C LEU A 150 4.72 -4.14 2.35
N THR A 151 3.67 -4.06 3.16
CA THR A 151 2.35 -4.63 2.86
C THR A 151 1.76 -3.99 1.62
N THR A 152 1.86 -2.66 1.50
CA THR A 152 1.37 -1.89 0.36
C THR A 152 2.13 -2.24 -0.91
N ILE A 153 3.46 -2.37 -0.85
CA ILE A 153 4.29 -2.78 -1.99
C ILE A 153 3.91 -4.18 -2.48
N LEU A 154 3.72 -5.13 -1.56
CA LEU A 154 3.23 -6.47 -1.90
C LEU A 154 1.87 -6.41 -2.59
N LEU A 155 0.93 -5.62 -2.06
CA LEU A 155 -0.38 -5.43 -2.66
C LEU A 155 -0.29 -4.80 -4.05
N MET A 156 0.55 -3.78 -4.23
CA MET A 156 0.79 -3.17 -5.55
C MET A 156 1.31 -4.20 -6.55
N SER A 157 2.20 -5.13 -6.14
CA SER A 157 2.70 -6.18 -7.04
C SER A 157 1.59 -7.14 -7.50
N LEU A 158 0.62 -7.44 -6.61
CA LEU A 158 -0.55 -8.26 -6.93
C LEU A 158 -1.47 -7.50 -7.89
N VAL A 159 -1.77 -6.23 -7.61
CA VAL A 159 -2.58 -5.37 -8.49
C VAL A 159 -1.92 -5.22 -9.86
N LEU A 160 -0.60 -5.08 -9.91
CA LEU A 160 0.18 -5.00 -11.15
C LEU A 160 -0.01 -6.27 -11.99
N LEU A 161 0.13 -7.45 -11.36
CA LEU A 161 -0.11 -8.73 -12.02
C LEU A 161 -1.54 -8.79 -12.58
N LEU A 162 -2.54 -8.51 -11.75
CA LEU A 162 -3.94 -8.50 -12.18
C LEU A 162 -4.21 -7.52 -13.32
N ALA A 163 -3.63 -6.32 -13.26
CA ALA A 163 -3.75 -5.32 -14.31
C ALA A 163 -3.14 -5.78 -15.64
N THR A 164 -2.08 -6.57 -15.61
CA THR A 164 -1.52 -7.20 -16.83
C THR A 164 -2.36 -8.34 -17.37
N LEU A 165 -3.17 -9.00 -16.53
CA LEU A 165 -4.03 -10.13 -16.91
C LEU A 165 -5.39 -9.67 -17.46
N PHE A 166 -6.02 -8.66 -16.84
CA PHE A 166 -7.35 -8.18 -17.21
C PHE A 166 -7.33 -7.28 -18.46
N LYS A 167 -8.38 -7.34 -19.27
CA LYS A 167 -8.51 -6.59 -20.54
C LYS A 167 -8.98 -5.14 -20.37
N SER A 168 -9.64 -4.81 -19.24
CA SER A 168 -10.17 -3.47 -18.98
C SER A 168 -9.57 -2.84 -17.72
N ASN A 169 -9.38 -1.52 -17.77
CA ASN A 169 -8.90 -0.70 -16.66
C ASN A 169 -9.77 -0.87 -15.41
N ALA A 170 -11.08 -0.79 -15.61
CA ALA A 170 -12.06 -0.93 -14.53
C ALA A 170 -11.98 -2.30 -13.86
N ALA A 171 -11.80 -3.39 -14.62
CA ALA A 171 -11.65 -4.73 -14.03
C ALA A 171 -10.39 -4.84 -13.17
N ALA A 172 -9.27 -4.23 -13.57
CA ALA A 172 -8.03 -4.23 -12.78
C ALA A 172 -8.17 -3.44 -11.47
N ILE A 173 -8.79 -2.25 -11.52
CA ILE A 173 -9.04 -1.44 -10.33
C ILE A 173 -9.98 -2.17 -9.37
N VAL A 174 -11.12 -2.66 -9.88
CA VAL A 174 -12.14 -3.33 -9.08
C VAL A 174 -11.59 -4.61 -8.45
N THR A 175 -10.81 -5.40 -9.19
CA THR A 175 -10.21 -6.63 -8.64
C THR A 175 -9.11 -6.36 -7.63
N GLY A 176 -8.35 -5.27 -7.78
CA GLY A 176 -7.39 -4.83 -6.76
C GLY A 176 -8.06 -4.39 -5.45
N ILE A 177 -9.11 -3.57 -5.55
CA ILE A 177 -9.89 -3.11 -4.39
C ILE A 177 -10.61 -4.28 -3.73
N ILE A 178 -11.31 -5.12 -4.50
CA ILE A 178 -11.96 -6.33 -3.99
C ILE A 178 -10.92 -7.27 -3.38
N GLY A 179 -9.76 -7.45 -4.00
CA GLY A 179 -8.68 -8.29 -3.45
C GLY A 179 -8.19 -7.80 -2.10
N TYR A 180 -8.02 -6.49 -1.92
CA TYR A 180 -7.68 -5.90 -0.63
C TYR A 180 -8.77 -6.09 0.42
N PHE A 181 -10.03 -5.80 0.08
CA PHE A 181 -11.16 -6.00 0.99
C PHE A 181 -11.40 -7.46 1.33
N VAL A 182 -11.25 -8.37 0.37
CA VAL A 182 -11.32 -9.81 0.63
C VAL A 182 -10.17 -10.20 1.56
N ALA A 183 -8.94 -9.72 1.35
CA ALA A 183 -7.83 -10.02 2.25
C ALA A 183 -8.07 -9.50 3.68
N SER A 184 -8.59 -8.28 3.83
CA SER A 184 -8.85 -7.68 5.15
C SER A 184 -10.05 -8.30 5.87
N LEU A 185 -11.14 -8.58 5.17
CA LEU A 185 -12.36 -9.19 5.75
C LEU A 185 -12.18 -10.70 5.98
N THR A 186 -11.42 -11.38 5.13
CA THR A 186 -11.18 -12.83 5.22
C THR A 186 -10.01 -13.15 6.15
N GLY A 187 -9.32 -12.16 6.72
CA GLY A 187 -8.21 -12.40 7.66
C GLY A 187 -8.59 -13.38 8.78
N SER A 188 -9.79 -13.23 9.37
CA SER A 188 -10.31 -14.16 10.39
C SER A 188 -10.55 -15.58 9.87
N PHE A 189 -11.07 -15.71 8.65
CA PHE A 189 -11.29 -16.99 8.01
C PHE A 189 -9.98 -17.66 7.59
N LEU A 190 -9.02 -16.87 7.12
CA LEU A 190 -7.68 -17.30 6.75
C LEU A 190 -6.91 -17.82 7.97
N MET A 191 -7.03 -17.15 9.12
CA MET A 191 -6.49 -17.64 10.40
C MET A 191 -7.11 -18.98 10.82
N LEU A 192 -8.43 -19.16 10.64
CA LEU A 192 -9.10 -20.45 10.88
C LEU A 192 -8.58 -21.53 9.92
N LEU A 193 -8.38 -21.19 8.64
CA LEU A 193 -7.85 -22.12 7.63
C LEU A 193 -6.41 -22.53 7.95
N ILE A 194 -5.58 -21.60 8.42
CA ILE A 194 -4.19 -21.88 8.84
C ILE A 194 -4.18 -22.85 10.02
N ALA A 195 -5.11 -22.71 10.97
CA ALA A 195 -5.24 -23.61 12.11
C ALA A 195 -5.61 -25.05 11.69
N GLN A 196 -6.37 -25.23 10.60
CA GLN A 196 -6.71 -26.55 10.06
C GLN A 196 -5.67 -27.11 9.09
N HIS A 197 -4.99 -26.23 8.36
CA HIS A 197 -4.06 -26.58 7.28
C HIS A 197 -2.82 -25.70 7.35
N GLU A 198 -1.77 -26.20 7.99
CA GLU A 198 -0.55 -25.42 8.21
C GLU A 198 0.15 -24.94 6.93
N TRP A 199 -0.07 -25.59 5.79
CA TRP A 199 0.53 -25.17 4.52
C TRP A 199 -0.03 -23.84 4.00
N VAL A 200 -1.23 -23.45 4.43
CA VAL A 200 -1.94 -22.24 3.99
C VAL A 200 -1.22 -20.97 4.44
N LYS A 201 -0.44 -21.04 5.54
CA LYS A 201 0.32 -19.91 6.09
C LYS A 201 1.30 -19.29 5.08
N TRP A 202 1.72 -20.05 4.07
CA TRP A 202 2.66 -19.57 3.05
C TRP A 202 1.99 -18.76 1.95
N ASN A 203 0.67 -18.53 1.96
CA ASN A 203 0.05 -17.77 0.88
C ASN A 203 0.38 -16.25 0.96
N PRO A 204 0.36 -15.52 -0.17
CA PRO A 204 0.63 -14.07 -0.18
C PRO A 204 -0.41 -13.28 0.62
N PHE A 205 -1.64 -13.80 0.79
CA PHE A 205 -2.67 -13.17 1.60
C PHE A 205 -2.35 -13.17 3.10
N THR A 206 -1.67 -14.21 3.61
CA THR A 206 -1.14 -14.24 4.99
C THR A 206 -0.09 -13.15 5.15
N MET A 207 0.74 -12.93 4.14
CA MET A 207 1.78 -11.89 4.16
C MET A 207 1.20 -10.47 4.14
N LEU A 208 -0.03 -10.27 3.65
CA LEU A 208 -0.73 -8.99 3.77
C LEU A 208 -1.13 -8.65 5.22
N MET A 209 -1.13 -9.64 6.13
CA MET A 209 -1.41 -9.43 7.56
C MET A 209 -0.16 -8.99 8.34
N LEU A 210 0.95 -8.73 7.66
CA LEU A 210 2.21 -8.32 8.28
C LEU A 210 2.07 -7.04 9.11
N SER A 211 1.35 -6.03 8.61
CA SER A 211 1.09 -4.80 9.37
C SER A 211 0.35 -5.08 10.67
N ALA A 212 -0.75 -5.84 10.59
CA ALA A 212 -1.53 -6.26 11.75
C ALA A 212 -0.69 -7.05 12.78
N GLN A 213 0.24 -7.89 12.31
CA GLN A 213 1.13 -8.64 13.18
C GLN A 213 2.20 -7.80 13.88
N VAL A 214 2.73 -6.78 13.20
CA VAL A 214 3.70 -5.85 13.80
C VAL A 214 3.03 -5.00 14.88
N GLN A 215 1.80 -4.57 14.62
CA GLN A 215 0.97 -3.78 15.51
C GLN A 215 0.48 -4.57 16.73
N SER A 216 0.07 -5.83 16.54
CA SER A 216 -0.43 -6.70 17.60
C SER A 216 0.34 -8.03 17.62
N PRO A 217 1.25 -8.23 18.61
CA PRO A 217 2.03 -9.46 18.74
C PRO A 217 1.20 -10.75 18.86
N ASN A 218 -0.07 -10.64 19.24
CA ASN A 218 -0.98 -11.79 19.31
C ASN A 218 -1.24 -12.45 17.95
N PHE A 219 -1.16 -11.69 16.86
CA PHE A 219 -1.31 -12.23 15.51
C PHE A 219 -0.20 -13.22 15.14
N ALA A 220 1.00 -13.12 15.73
CA ALA A 220 2.08 -14.08 15.48
C ALA A 220 1.70 -15.51 15.88
N LYS A 221 0.82 -15.66 16.89
CA LYS A 221 0.26 -16.97 17.28
C LYS A 221 -0.79 -17.47 16.28
N MET A 222 -1.49 -16.56 15.61
CA MET A 222 -2.57 -16.88 14.67
C MET A 222 -2.06 -17.15 13.25
N THR A 223 -1.04 -16.42 12.79
CA THR A 223 -0.38 -16.64 11.49
C THR A 223 0.58 -17.83 11.53
N MET A 224 0.95 -18.30 12.74
CA MET A 224 1.96 -19.34 12.98
C MET A 224 3.32 -19.03 12.34
N LEU A 225 3.59 -17.76 12.07
CA LEU A 225 4.80 -17.28 11.43
C LEU A 225 5.47 -16.22 12.28
N SER A 226 6.79 -16.29 12.36
CA SER A 226 7.56 -15.22 13.00
C SER A 226 7.56 -13.97 12.10
N THR A 227 7.55 -12.79 12.73
CA THR A 227 7.54 -11.51 12.02
C THR A 227 8.71 -11.36 11.04
N PRO A 228 9.97 -11.75 11.37
CA PRO A 228 11.07 -11.69 10.41
C PRO A 228 10.85 -12.60 9.19
N VAL A 229 10.30 -13.80 9.37
CA VAL A 229 10.01 -14.71 8.26
C VAL A 229 8.95 -14.11 7.34
N MET A 230 7.89 -13.48 7.89
CA MET A 230 6.90 -12.80 7.06
C MET A 230 7.47 -11.62 6.26
N ILE A 231 8.43 -10.88 6.81
CA ILE A 231 9.14 -9.80 6.08
C ILE A 231 9.90 -10.39 4.88
N TYR A 232 10.67 -11.46 5.08
CA TYR A 232 11.41 -12.09 3.97
C TYR A 232 10.46 -12.68 2.92
N CYS A 233 9.36 -13.30 3.35
CA CYS A 233 8.35 -13.83 2.45
C CYS A 233 7.64 -12.73 1.67
N SER A 234 7.26 -11.61 2.28
CA SER A 234 6.58 -10.51 1.58
C SER A 234 7.47 -9.88 0.50
N LEU A 235 8.76 -9.70 0.79
CA LEU A 235 9.75 -9.28 -0.20
C LEU A 235 9.89 -10.32 -1.33
N GLY A 236 10.00 -11.60 -0.99
CA GLY A 236 10.07 -12.69 -1.97
C GLY A 236 8.85 -12.72 -2.90
N TYR A 237 7.63 -12.66 -2.33
CA TYR A 237 6.39 -12.62 -3.10
C TYR A 237 6.28 -11.38 -3.98
N THR A 238 6.71 -10.21 -3.50
CA THR A 238 6.74 -8.98 -4.30
C THR A 238 7.59 -9.16 -5.56
N VAL A 239 8.79 -9.73 -5.43
CA VAL A 239 9.68 -10.00 -6.57
C VAL A 239 9.07 -11.03 -7.51
N VAL A 240 8.55 -12.14 -6.98
CA VAL A 240 7.93 -13.21 -7.79
C VAL A 240 6.72 -12.70 -8.55
N LEU A 241 5.78 -12.01 -7.89
CA LEU A 241 4.59 -11.43 -8.52
C LEU A 241 4.96 -10.37 -9.55
N GLY A 242 5.96 -9.52 -9.25
CA GLY A 242 6.49 -8.55 -10.20
C GLY A 242 7.11 -9.19 -11.45
N LEU A 243 7.84 -10.29 -11.30
CA LEU A 243 8.41 -11.06 -12.42
C LEU A 243 7.32 -11.71 -13.26
N ILE A 244 6.30 -12.31 -12.64
CA ILE A 244 5.16 -12.89 -13.36
C ILE A 244 4.40 -11.78 -14.11
N ALA A 245 4.18 -10.62 -13.48
CA ALA A 245 3.56 -9.46 -14.12
C ALA A 245 4.38 -9.00 -15.34
N TYR A 246 5.70 -8.96 -15.22
CA TYR A 246 6.60 -8.65 -16.34
C TYR A 246 6.50 -9.67 -17.48
N LEU A 247 6.48 -10.97 -17.18
CA LEU A 247 6.34 -12.03 -18.18
C LEU A 247 4.98 -11.95 -18.88
N SER A 248 3.90 -11.73 -18.14
CA SER A 248 2.57 -11.49 -18.68
C SER A 248 2.54 -10.26 -19.58
N PHE A 249 3.14 -9.14 -19.14
CA PHE A 249 3.28 -7.92 -19.93
C PHE A 249 4.06 -8.13 -21.23
N ARG A 250 5.11 -8.96 -21.21
CA ARG A 250 5.91 -9.28 -22.40
C ARG A 250 5.14 -10.17 -23.39
N ARG A 251 4.44 -11.19 -22.89
CA ARG A 251 3.68 -12.15 -23.70
C ARG A 251 2.42 -11.56 -24.30
N ARG A 252 1.82 -10.56 -23.65
CA ARG A 252 0.70 -9.80 -24.22
C ARG A 252 1.19 -8.99 -25.40
N SER A 253 1.09 -9.57 -26.59
CA SER A 253 1.24 -8.86 -27.86
C SER A 253 0.20 -7.73 -27.89
N VAL A 254 0.68 -6.50 -27.97
CA VAL A 254 -0.12 -5.34 -28.39
C VAL A 254 -0.38 -5.44 -29.88
#